data_AF-A0A8J3CTH5-F1
#
_entry.id   AF-A0A8J3CTH5-F1
#
_cell.length_a   1.000
_cell.length_b   1.000
_cell.length_c   1.000
_cell.angle_alpha   90.00
_cell.angle_beta   90.00
_cell.angle_gamma   90.00
#
_symmetry.space_group_name_H-M   'P 1'
#
loop_
_entity.id
_entity.type
_entity.pdbx_description
1 polymer ?
#
loop_
_entity_poly.entity_id
_entity_poly.type
_entity_poly.pdbx_seq_one_letter_code
_entity_poly.pdbx_strand_id
1 'polypeptide(L)'
;MKIMNVLLSIFFLLSPNLALAQTQNLNSDPIEIPPEQLLEGGIITNVVHMKERMCTALHQGRNTDSVNIAERLRGIVLFSFDLNADDERLEEQIAVIFNRYSSRMVCPATSGIYPKQHLFKRAVELHVYQDALVEFFFANPITFPIDPNVIELSPLGSETTLMDYINRELAADNAKDKHNVGRLIRLRRLLQIRFNAKTVAEMTPNEIEFQLSRHKY
;
A
#
# COMPACT_ATOMS: atom_id res chain seq x y z
N MET A 1 -37.74 -6.97 49.79
CA MET A 1 -37.41 -5.59 49.37
C MET A 1 -36.43 -5.69 48.21
N LYS A 2 -36.69 -4.95 47.13
CA LYS A 2 -36.19 -5.17 45.75
C LYS A 2 -34.66 -5.19 45.60
N ILE A 3 -34.13 -6.17 44.88
CA ILE A 3 -32.80 -6.10 44.24
C ILE A 3 -33.04 -6.18 42.73
N MET A 4 -32.57 -5.15 42.04
CA MET A 4 -32.94 -4.75 40.70
C MET A 4 -31.93 -5.35 39.70
N ASN A 5 -32.46 -6.07 38.70
CA ASN A 5 -31.76 -6.47 37.48
C ASN A 5 -31.21 -5.23 36.75
N VAL A 6 -29.92 -5.22 36.43
CA VAL A 6 -29.34 -4.30 35.44
C VAL A 6 -28.74 -5.15 34.32
N LEU A 7 -29.55 -5.39 33.30
CA LEU A 7 -29.11 -5.82 31.97
C LEU A 7 -28.48 -4.59 31.28
N LEU A 8 -27.16 -4.59 31.15
CA LEU A 8 -26.45 -3.59 30.37
C LEU A 8 -26.44 -4.01 28.90
N SER A 9 -27.46 -3.55 28.16
CA SER A 9 -27.52 -3.64 26.70
C SER A 9 -26.50 -2.67 26.10
N ILE A 10 -25.38 -3.18 25.60
CA ILE A 10 -24.44 -2.41 24.77
C ILE A 10 -25.01 -2.37 23.34
N PHE A 11 -25.83 -1.36 23.06
CA PHE A 11 -26.14 -0.92 21.71
C PHE A 11 -24.93 -0.13 21.17
N PHE A 12 -24.09 -0.78 20.36
CA PHE A 12 -23.18 -0.04 19.48
C PHE A 12 -24.01 0.56 18.34
N LEU A 13 -24.22 1.87 18.42
CA LEU A 13 -24.75 2.68 17.33
C LEU A 13 -23.78 2.59 16.14
N LEU A 14 -24.14 1.80 15.14
CA LEU A 14 -23.64 1.93 13.78
C LEU A 14 -24.23 3.21 13.20
N SER A 15 -23.42 4.27 13.12
CA SER A 15 -23.77 5.44 12.31
C SER A 15 -23.74 5.03 10.83
N PRO A 16 -24.84 5.13 10.07
CA PRO A 16 -24.86 4.86 8.65
C PRO A 16 -24.52 6.16 7.91
N ASN A 17 -23.27 6.60 7.99
CA ASN A 17 -22.75 7.60 7.07
C ASN A 17 -21.80 6.91 6.10
N LEU A 18 -22.39 6.05 5.26
CA LEU A 18 -21.77 5.61 4.02
C LEU A 18 -21.84 6.81 3.06
N ALA A 19 -20.93 7.77 3.26
CA ALA A 19 -20.71 8.81 2.27
C ALA A 19 -20.22 8.09 1.01
N LEU A 20 -21.02 8.17 -0.06
CA LEU A 20 -20.57 7.91 -1.42
C LEU A 20 -19.18 8.56 -1.56
N ALA A 21 -18.19 7.76 -1.95
CA ALA A 21 -16.97 8.30 -2.53
C ALA A 21 -17.41 9.11 -3.76
N GLN A 22 -17.59 10.41 -3.56
CA GLN A 22 -17.73 11.35 -4.64
C GLN A 22 -16.45 11.21 -5.46
N THR A 23 -16.60 10.79 -6.71
CA THR A 23 -15.63 11.05 -7.76
C THR A 23 -15.55 12.57 -7.87
N GLN A 24 -14.76 13.20 -7.00
CA GLN A 24 -14.41 14.60 -7.16
C GLN A 24 -13.60 14.68 -8.45
N ASN A 25 -14.17 15.41 -9.39
CA ASN A 25 -13.54 15.81 -10.62
C ASN A 25 -12.35 16.72 -10.24
N LEU A 26 -11.18 16.11 -10.07
CA LEU A 26 -9.90 16.80 -9.93
C LEU A 26 -9.60 17.47 -11.27
N ASN A 27 -10.21 18.64 -11.50
CA ASN A 27 -9.79 19.62 -12.51
C ASN A 27 -8.49 20.33 -12.05
N SER A 28 -7.53 19.57 -11.54
CA SER A 28 -6.16 20.02 -11.44
C SER A 28 -5.50 19.71 -12.78
N ASP A 29 -4.88 20.72 -13.39
CA ASP A 29 -4.07 20.51 -14.60
C ASP A 29 -3.18 19.26 -14.41
N PRO A 30 -3.01 18.43 -15.46
CA PRO A 30 -2.18 17.23 -15.36
C PRO A 30 -0.83 17.61 -14.76
N ILE A 31 -0.39 16.88 -13.73
CA ILE A 31 0.99 17.03 -13.25
C ILE A 31 1.90 16.56 -14.40
N GLU A 32 2.39 17.52 -15.18
CA GLU A 32 3.45 17.28 -16.13
C GLU A 32 4.75 17.13 -15.34
N ILE A 33 5.20 15.88 -15.21
CA ILE A 33 6.56 15.61 -14.72
C ILE A 33 7.51 16.23 -15.75
N PRO A 34 8.39 17.17 -15.36
CA PRO A 34 9.24 17.89 -16.29
C PRO A 34 10.00 16.93 -17.22
N PRO A 35 9.97 17.15 -18.54
CA PRO A 35 10.57 16.22 -19.50
C PRO A 35 12.09 16.09 -19.39
N GLU A 36 12.74 17.01 -18.68
CA GLU A 36 14.18 16.97 -18.40
C GLU A 36 14.58 15.82 -17.45
N GLN A 37 13.61 15.25 -16.71
CA GLN A 37 13.81 14.04 -15.92
C GLN A 37 13.56 12.74 -16.71
N LEU A 38 13.07 12.80 -17.96
CA LEU A 38 12.67 11.65 -18.82
C LEU A 38 13.79 11.08 -19.71
N LEU A 39 15.07 11.17 -19.33
CA LEU A 39 16.06 10.27 -19.93
C LEU A 39 15.78 8.85 -19.42
N GLU A 40 15.19 8.01 -20.27
CA GLU A 40 14.64 6.69 -19.90
C GLU A 40 15.63 5.83 -19.08
N GLY A 41 16.94 5.93 -19.33
CA GLY A 41 17.97 5.23 -18.55
C GLY A 41 18.16 5.73 -17.11
N GLY A 42 17.99 7.03 -16.86
CA GLY A 42 18.12 7.63 -15.52
C GLY A 42 16.93 7.29 -14.62
N ILE A 43 15.71 7.35 -15.17
CA ILE A 43 14.50 6.98 -14.43
C ILE A 43 14.50 5.53 -13.99
N ILE A 44 14.87 4.60 -14.89
CA ILE A 44 14.90 3.17 -14.56
C ILE A 44 15.87 2.92 -13.41
N THR A 45 17.03 3.57 -13.44
CA THR A 45 18.04 3.49 -12.37
C THR A 45 17.50 4.02 -11.04
N ASN A 46 16.82 5.18 -11.05
CA ASN A 46 16.20 5.75 -9.85
C ASN A 46 15.11 4.86 -9.26
N VAL A 47 14.26 4.26 -10.10
CA VAL A 47 13.21 3.32 -9.68
C VAL A 47 13.82 2.06 -9.05
N VAL A 48 14.87 1.50 -9.65
CA VAL A 48 15.57 0.33 -9.10
C VAL A 48 16.16 0.63 -7.74
N HIS A 49 16.87 1.74 -7.58
CA HIS A 49 17.43 2.16 -6.30
C HIS A 49 16.36 2.52 -5.27
N MET A 50 15.27 3.18 -5.69
CA MET A 50 14.13 3.49 -4.82
C MET A 50 13.56 2.19 -4.22
N LYS A 51 13.24 1.21 -5.08
CA LYS A 51 12.76 -0.11 -4.69
C LYS A 51 13.71 -0.79 -3.70
N GLU A 52 15.00 -0.86 -4.01
CA GLU A 52 15.99 -1.52 -3.14
C GLU A 52 16.09 -0.86 -1.76
N ARG A 53 16.10 0.48 -1.73
CA ARG A 53 16.15 1.25 -0.48
C ARG A 53 14.87 1.09 0.32
N MET A 54 13.70 1.10 -0.31
CA MET A 54 12.42 0.87 0.37
C MET A 54 12.35 -0.52 0.98
N CYS A 55 12.70 -1.56 0.22
CA CYS A 55 12.74 -2.93 0.73
C CYS A 55 13.71 -3.07 1.92
N THR A 56 14.87 -2.41 1.84
CA THR A 56 15.83 -2.37 2.95
C THR A 56 15.26 -1.65 4.17
N ALA A 57 14.58 -0.52 3.97
CA ALA A 57 13.97 0.24 5.06
C ALA A 57 12.90 -0.58 5.80
N LEU A 58 12.07 -1.36 5.10
CA LEU A 58 11.10 -2.25 5.74
C LEU A 58 11.78 -3.31 6.63
N HIS A 59 12.85 -3.92 6.13
CA HIS A 59 13.63 -4.90 6.91
C HIS A 59 14.31 -4.29 8.13
N GLN A 60 14.86 -3.08 8.00
CA GLN A 60 15.47 -2.36 9.10
C GLN A 60 14.44 -2.01 10.18
N GLY A 61 13.27 -1.50 9.77
CA GLY A 61 12.18 -1.15 10.68
C GLY A 61 11.63 -2.36 11.44
N ARG A 62 11.66 -3.57 10.87
CA ARG A 62 11.32 -4.79 11.61
C ARG A 62 12.31 -5.09 12.75
N ASN A 63 13.58 -4.78 12.57
CA ASN A 63 14.63 -5.15 13.52
C ASN A 63 14.97 -4.03 14.51
N THR A 64 14.50 -2.80 14.27
CA THR A 64 14.92 -1.61 15.02
C THR A 64 13.73 -0.68 15.26
N ASP A 65 13.25 -0.64 16.50
CA ASP A 65 12.09 0.17 16.90
C ASP A 65 12.34 1.70 16.76
N SER A 66 13.59 2.14 16.63
CA SER A 66 13.93 3.56 16.46
C SER A 66 13.80 4.07 15.02
N VAL A 67 13.52 3.20 14.05
CA VAL A 67 13.40 3.59 12.64
C VAL A 67 11.96 4.03 12.36
N ASN A 68 11.75 5.33 12.10
CA ASN A 68 10.49 5.81 11.56
C ASN A 68 10.37 5.39 10.09
N ILE A 69 9.66 4.29 9.83
CA ILE A 69 9.53 3.70 8.50
C ILE A 69 8.81 4.66 7.55
N ALA A 70 7.75 5.35 8.00
CA ALA A 70 6.99 6.28 7.17
C ALA A 70 7.87 7.42 6.66
N GLU A 71 8.60 8.09 7.57
CA GLU A 71 9.53 9.16 7.23
C GLU A 71 10.66 8.67 6.31
N ARG A 72 11.19 7.47 6.57
CA ARG A 72 12.24 6.87 5.75
C ARG A 72 11.77 6.58 4.33
N LEU A 73 10.58 6.00 4.17
CA LEU A 73 9.99 5.72 2.85
C LEU A 73 9.73 7.02 2.08
N ARG A 74 9.18 8.04 2.74
CA ARG A 74 8.99 9.37 2.17
C ARG A 74 10.31 9.95 1.66
N GLY A 75 11.33 10.01 2.51
CA GLY A 75 12.65 10.52 2.15
C GLY A 75 13.32 9.75 1.00
N ILE A 76 13.04 8.46 0.85
CA ILE A 76 13.52 7.67 -0.30
C ILE A 76 12.88 8.15 -1.60
N VAL A 77 11.56 8.39 -1.65
CA VAL A 77 10.91 8.91 -2.86
C VAL A 77 11.42 10.31 -3.20
N LEU A 78 11.49 11.19 -2.19
CA LEU A 78 11.99 12.57 -2.35
C LEU A 78 13.36 12.58 -3.01
N PHE A 79 14.30 11.82 -2.44
CA PHE A 79 15.66 11.75 -2.95
C PHE A 79 15.74 11.12 -4.35
N SER A 80 14.96 10.07 -4.62
CA SER A 80 15.02 9.34 -5.89
C SER A 80 14.50 10.16 -7.08
N PHE A 81 13.65 11.17 -6.84
CA PHE A 81 13.04 11.97 -7.89
C PHE A 81 13.29 13.48 -7.73
N ASP A 82 14.20 13.85 -6.83
CA ASP A 82 14.57 15.23 -6.53
C ASP A 82 13.36 16.13 -6.23
N LEU A 83 12.43 15.62 -5.41
CA LEU A 83 11.20 16.33 -5.05
C LEU A 83 11.47 17.33 -3.93
N ASN A 84 10.88 18.52 -4.04
CA ASN A 84 10.95 19.52 -3.00
C ASN A 84 10.05 19.14 -1.80
N ALA A 85 10.66 19.04 -0.62
CA ALA A 85 9.96 18.70 0.62
C ALA A 85 8.91 19.76 1.04
N ASP A 86 9.07 21.00 0.60
CA ASP A 86 8.22 22.14 0.94
C ASP A 86 7.08 22.38 -0.07
N ASP A 87 6.94 21.53 -1.09
CA ASP A 87 5.87 21.64 -2.10
C ASP A 87 4.50 21.28 -1.51
N GLU A 88 3.51 22.16 -1.68
CA GLU A 88 2.14 21.96 -1.19
C GLU A 88 1.45 20.73 -1.82
N ARG A 89 1.89 20.30 -3.00
CA ARG A 89 1.38 19.14 -3.75
C ARG A 89 2.28 17.91 -3.61
N LEU A 90 3.20 17.90 -2.64
CA LEU A 90 4.19 16.85 -2.55
C LEU A 90 3.60 15.44 -2.47
N GLU A 91 2.56 15.23 -1.65
CA GLU A 91 1.93 13.92 -1.51
C GLU A 91 1.28 13.46 -2.82
N GLU A 92 0.70 14.38 -3.60
CA GLU A 92 0.15 14.09 -4.92
C GLU A 92 1.25 13.66 -5.90
N GLN A 93 2.39 14.36 -5.90
CA GLN A 93 3.56 14.01 -6.73
C GLN A 93 4.10 12.62 -6.37
N ILE A 94 4.24 12.33 -5.07
CA ILE A 94 4.66 11.01 -4.58
C ILE A 94 3.66 9.94 -5.04
N ALA A 95 2.36 10.19 -4.95
CA ALA A 95 1.35 9.22 -5.40
C ALA A 95 1.44 8.96 -6.91
N VAL A 96 1.57 10.00 -7.73
CA VAL A 96 1.71 9.86 -9.19
C VAL A 96 2.94 9.01 -9.54
N ILE A 97 4.09 9.33 -8.94
CA ILE A 97 5.34 8.60 -9.18
C ILE A 97 5.23 7.16 -8.71
N PHE A 98 4.79 6.96 -7.46
CA PHE A 98 4.71 5.61 -6.89
C PHE A 98 3.73 4.75 -7.66
N ASN A 99 2.53 5.27 -7.97
CA ASN A 99 1.56 4.55 -8.76
C ASN A 99 2.18 4.17 -10.11
N ARG A 100 2.75 5.11 -10.85
CA ARG A 100 3.35 4.84 -12.17
C ARG A 100 4.28 3.63 -12.17
N TYR A 101 5.09 3.47 -11.13
CA TYR A 101 6.09 2.39 -11.02
C TYR A 101 5.75 1.30 -10.01
N SER A 102 4.52 1.24 -9.49
CA SER A 102 4.15 0.35 -8.39
C SER A 102 4.36 -1.12 -8.75
N SER A 103 4.02 -1.51 -9.99
CA SER A 103 4.29 -2.84 -10.56
C SER A 103 5.74 -3.31 -10.40
N ARG A 104 6.70 -2.38 -10.36
CA ARG A 104 8.15 -2.63 -10.24
C ARG A 104 8.65 -2.65 -8.79
N MET A 105 7.81 -2.31 -7.81
CA MET A 105 8.17 -2.28 -6.39
C MET A 105 8.21 -3.68 -5.78
N VAL A 106 8.99 -4.58 -6.39
CA VAL A 106 9.11 -5.98 -5.99
C VAL A 106 10.39 -6.18 -5.21
N CYS A 107 10.26 -6.48 -3.92
CA CYS A 107 11.40 -6.81 -3.08
C CYS A 107 12.01 -8.14 -3.49
N PRO A 108 13.36 -8.23 -3.58
CA PRO A 108 14.03 -9.49 -3.86
C PRO A 108 13.80 -10.49 -2.73
N ALA A 109 13.97 -11.77 -3.05
CA ALA A 109 13.98 -12.82 -2.03
C ALA A 109 15.14 -12.59 -1.04
N THR A 110 14.92 -12.90 0.24
CA THR A 110 15.91 -12.69 1.30
C THR A 110 16.27 -14.03 1.92
N SER A 111 17.40 -14.62 1.52
CA SER A 111 18.06 -15.81 2.10
C SER A 111 17.12 -16.92 2.61
N GLY A 112 16.05 -17.22 1.88
CA GLY A 112 15.08 -18.28 2.23
C GLY A 112 14.03 -17.91 3.28
N ILE A 113 14.07 -16.71 3.87
CA ILE A 113 13.10 -16.26 4.88
C ILE A 113 11.88 -15.64 4.20
N TYR A 114 12.11 -14.76 3.22
CA TYR A 114 11.05 -14.00 2.56
C TYR A 114 11.14 -14.20 1.04
N PRO A 115 10.05 -14.61 0.37
CA PRO A 115 10.05 -14.79 -1.08
C PRO A 115 10.13 -13.45 -1.82
N LYS A 116 10.47 -13.50 -3.11
CA LYS A 116 10.35 -12.32 -3.99
C LYS A 116 8.87 -11.93 -4.06
N GLN A 117 8.53 -10.70 -3.68
CA GLN A 117 7.14 -10.23 -3.67
C GLN A 117 7.04 -8.70 -3.65
N HIS A 118 5.86 -8.16 -3.98
CA HIS A 118 5.59 -6.72 -3.94
C HIS A 118 5.80 -6.11 -2.54
N LEU A 119 6.27 -4.87 -2.50
CA LEU A 119 6.61 -4.10 -1.31
C LEU A 119 5.46 -4.09 -0.27
N PHE A 120 4.22 -3.93 -0.73
CA PHE A 120 3.07 -3.95 0.17
C PHE A 120 2.88 -5.29 0.89
N LYS A 121 3.01 -6.41 0.16
CA LYS A 121 2.93 -7.75 0.77
C LYS A 121 4.10 -7.97 1.71
N ARG A 122 5.29 -7.46 1.34
CA ARG A 122 6.48 -7.49 2.20
C ARG A 122 6.27 -6.75 3.51
N ALA A 123 5.61 -5.59 3.50
CA ALA A 123 5.30 -4.85 4.73
C ALA A 123 4.36 -5.63 5.67
N VAL A 124 3.39 -6.38 5.10
CA VAL A 124 2.52 -7.27 5.89
C VAL A 124 3.33 -8.44 6.47
N GLU A 125 4.15 -9.09 5.66
CA GLU A 125 4.99 -10.24 6.06
C GLU A 125 6.03 -9.88 7.13
N LEU A 126 6.57 -8.66 7.07
CA LEU A 126 7.48 -8.11 8.07
C LEU A 126 6.76 -7.50 9.28
N HIS A 127 5.43 -7.51 9.34
CA HIS A 127 4.64 -6.89 10.40
C HIS A 127 4.90 -5.39 10.62
N VAL A 128 5.39 -4.68 9.61
CA VAL A 128 5.63 -3.22 9.61
C VAL A 128 4.54 -2.46 8.87
N TYR A 129 3.42 -3.10 8.58
CA TYR A 129 2.34 -2.52 7.78
C TYR A 129 1.64 -1.33 8.45
N GLN A 130 1.70 -1.19 9.78
CA GLN A 130 1.15 -0.01 10.45
C GLN A 130 1.91 1.24 9.97
N ASP A 131 3.23 1.25 10.16
CA ASP A 131 4.06 2.40 9.82
C ASP A 131 4.20 2.57 8.30
N ALA A 132 4.41 1.47 7.57
CA ALA A 132 4.62 1.53 6.13
C ALA A 132 3.33 1.77 5.33
N LEU A 133 2.27 1.00 5.62
CA LEU A 133 1.05 1.05 4.81
C LEU A 133 0.06 2.05 5.37
N VAL A 134 -0.22 2.05 6.68
CA VAL A 134 -1.26 2.92 7.24
C VAL A 134 -0.76 4.36 7.40
N GLU A 135 0.45 4.56 7.91
CA GLU A 135 0.97 5.90 8.22
C GLU A 135 1.63 6.60 7.04
N PHE A 136 2.08 5.85 6.03
CA PHE A 136 2.61 6.42 4.79
C PHE A 136 1.66 6.19 3.61
N PHE A 137 1.71 5.05 2.93
CA PHE A 137 1.03 4.85 1.64
C PHE A 137 -0.48 5.10 1.66
N PHE A 138 -1.16 4.77 2.76
CA PHE A 138 -2.61 4.85 2.88
C PHE A 138 -3.04 5.85 3.95
N ALA A 139 -2.20 6.86 4.22
CA ALA A 139 -2.47 7.89 5.21
C ALA A 139 -3.73 8.72 4.87
N ASN A 140 -3.87 9.13 3.60
CA ASN A 140 -5.02 9.92 3.16
C ASN A 140 -5.40 9.62 1.70
N PRO A 141 -6.55 9.01 1.41
CA PRO A 141 -6.95 8.68 0.04
C PRO A 141 -7.25 9.90 -0.85
N ILE A 142 -7.47 11.08 -0.26
CA ILE A 142 -7.82 12.31 -1.00
C ILE A 142 -6.53 13.03 -1.45
N THR A 143 -5.63 13.30 -0.50
CA THR A 143 -4.40 14.06 -0.78
C THR A 143 -3.22 13.17 -1.16
N PHE A 144 -3.31 11.86 -0.89
CA PHE A 144 -2.29 10.88 -1.20
C PHE A 144 -2.91 9.61 -1.84
N PRO A 145 -3.42 9.72 -3.09
CA PRO A 145 -4.23 8.67 -3.72
C PRO A 145 -3.38 7.50 -4.27
N ILE A 146 -2.76 6.72 -3.37
CA ILE A 146 -2.04 5.50 -3.73
C ILE A 146 -3.02 4.41 -4.18
N ASP A 147 -2.72 3.78 -5.31
CA ASP A 147 -3.48 2.66 -5.87
C ASP A 147 -3.06 1.34 -5.20
N PRO A 148 -3.93 0.69 -4.39
CA PRO A 148 -3.60 -0.58 -3.75
C PRO A 148 -3.75 -1.78 -4.69
N ASN A 149 -4.35 -1.62 -5.88
CA ASN A 149 -4.77 -2.72 -6.76
C ASN A 149 -3.65 -3.20 -7.69
N VAL A 150 -2.41 -3.15 -7.20
CA VAL A 150 -1.24 -3.64 -7.94
C VAL A 150 -1.33 -5.16 -8.07
N ILE A 151 -1.28 -5.64 -9.31
CA ILE A 151 -1.20 -7.07 -9.62
C ILE A 151 0.25 -7.50 -9.67
N GLU A 152 0.59 -8.50 -8.86
CA GLU A 152 1.85 -9.22 -8.93
C GLU A 152 1.65 -10.54 -9.67
N LEU A 153 2.50 -10.78 -10.67
CA LEU A 153 2.60 -12.05 -11.38
C LEU A 153 3.62 -12.94 -10.67
N SER A 154 3.17 -14.11 -10.22
CA SER A 154 4.08 -15.15 -9.75
C SER A 154 4.86 -15.76 -10.93
N PRO A 155 6.00 -16.42 -10.67
CA PRO A 155 6.73 -17.15 -11.72
C PRO A 155 5.91 -18.24 -12.42
N LEU A 156 4.83 -18.71 -11.78
CA LEU A 156 3.92 -19.73 -12.32
C LEU A 156 2.74 -19.10 -13.08
N GLY A 157 2.74 -17.77 -13.26
CA GLY A 157 1.69 -17.04 -13.97
C GLY A 157 0.44 -16.74 -13.13
N SER A 158 0.44 -17.04 -11.82
CA SER A 158 -0.68 -16.67 -10.97
C SER A 158 -0.66 -15.18 -10.62
N GLU A 159 -1.81 -14.54 -10.76
CA GLU A 159 -2.04 -13.13 -10.45
C GLU A 159 -2.47 -12.98 -9.00
N THR A 160 -1.85 -12.04 -8.26
CA THR A 160 -2.25 -11.77 -6.87
C THR A 160 -2.13 -10.30 -6.50
N THR A 161 -3.15 -9.76 -5.83
CA THR A 161 -3.13 -8.41 -5.23
C THR A 161 -2.68 -8.43 -3.77
N LEU A 162 -2.56 -7.25 -3.15
CA LEU A 162 -2.43 -7.13 -1.70
C LEU A 162 -3.65 -7.73 -0.96
N MET A 163 -4.86 -7.57 -1.49
CA MET A 163 -6.08 -8.09 -0.87
C MET A 163 -6.12 -9.62 -0.88
N ASP A 164 -5.70 -10.26 -1.98
CA ASP A 164 -5.56 -11.71 -2.06
C ASP A 164 -4.58 -12.22 -1.01
N TYR A 165 -3.45 -11.53 -0.87
CA TYR A 165 -2.43 -11.86 0.12
C TYR A 165 -2.99 -11.78 1.54
N ILE A 166 -3.62 -10.66 1.92
CA ILE A 166 -4.20 -10.47 3.25
C ILE A 166 -5.28 -11.51 3.55
N ASN A 167 -6.15 -11.81 2.59
CA ASN A 167 -7.21 -12.82 2.78
C ASN A 167 -6.62 -14.21 3.02
N ARG A 168 -5.57 -14.59 2.29
CA ARG A 168 -4.86 -15.86 2.50
C ARG A 168 -4.20 -15.92 3.87
N GLU A 169 -3.49 -14.87 4.29
CA GLU A 169 -2.85 -14.83 5.61
C GLU A 169 -3.86 -14.92 6.76
N LEU A 170 -5.05 -14.33 6.59
CA LEU A 170 -6.14 -14.41 7.57
C LEU A 170 -6.85 -15.77 7.60
N ALA A 171 -6.85 -16.50 6.48
CA ALA A 171 -7.48 -17.81 6.36
C ALA A 171 -6.56 -18.97 6.79
N ALA A 172 -5.26 -18.73 6.98
CA ALA A 172 -4.32 -19.76 7.39
C ALA A 172 -4.60 -20.26 8.83
N ASP A 173 -4.47 -21.57 9.05
CA ASP A 173 -4.72 -22.18 10.37
C ASP A 173 -3.83 -21.59 11.48
N ASN A 174 -2.62 -21.16 11.13
CA ASN A 174 -1.65 -20.53 12.03
C ASN A 174 -1.61 -19.00 11.92
N ALA A 175 -2.67 -18.36 11.40
CA ALA A 175 -2.73 -16.90 11.26
C ALA A 175 -2.45 -16.15 12.57
N LYS A 176 -2.92 -16.68 13.71
CA LYS A 176 -2.72 -16.08 15.04
C LYS A 176 -1.29 -16.17 15.55
N ASP A 177 -0.54 -17.18 15.12
CA ASP A 177 0.86 -17.38 15.52
C ASP A 177 1.78 -16.46 14.74
N LYS A 178 1.41 -16.16 13.49
CA LYS A 178 2.18 -15.29 12.60
C LYS A 178 1.81 -13.82 12.77
N HIS A 179 0.52 -13.51 12.88
CA HIS A 179 0.03 -12.14 12.71
C HIS A 179 -0.81 -11.66 13.88
N ASN A 180 -0.78 -10.34 14.12
CA ASN A 180 -1.86 -9.70 14.85
C ASN A 180 -3.12 -9.62 13.96
N VAL A 181 -3.94 -10.68 14.00
CA VAL A 181 -5.15 -10.85 13.18
C VAL A 181 -6.08 -9.64 13.28
N GLY A 182 -6.25 -9.07 14.48
CA GLY A 182 -7.12 -7.91 14.68
C GLY A 182 -6.66 -6.67 13.91
N ARG A 183 -5.35 -6.39 13.91
CA ARG A 183 -4.76 -5.30 13.12
C ARG A 183 -4.82 -5.57 11.62
N LEU A 184 -4.58 -6.81 11.20
CA LEU A 184 -4.64 -7.19 9.78
C LEU A 184 -6.08 -7.08 9.21
N ILE A 185 -7.10 -7.45 10.00
CA ILE A 185 -8.52 -7.21 9.66
C ILE A 185 -8.82 -5.71 9.51
N ARG A 186 -8.25 -4.86 10.38
CA ARG A 186 -8.42 -3.40 10.28
C ARG A 186 -7.77 -2.84 9.01
N LEU A 187 -6.55 -3.27 8.69
CA LEU A 187 -5.89 -2.91 7.44
C LEU A 187 -6.74 -3.31 6.23
N ARG A 188 -7.24 -4.56 6.20
CA ARG A 188 -8.12 -5.03 5.12
C ARG A 188 -9.33 -4.12 4.93
N ARG A 189 -10.02 -3.77 6.02
CA ARG A 189 -11.20 -2.88 5.99
C ARG A 189 -10.85 -1.48 5.52
N LEU A 190 -9.73 -0.92 5.99
CA LEU A 190 -9.23 0.39 5.54
C LEU A 190 -9.06 0.40 4.02
N LEU A 191 -8.35 -0.59 3.48
CA LEU A 191 -8.07 -0.73 2.05
C LEU A 191 -9.36 -0.85 1.23
N GLN A 192 -10.28 -1.72 1.64
CA GLN A 192 -11.56 -1.91 0.92
C GLN A 192 -12.42 -0.66 0.93
N ILE A 193 -12.62 -0.05 2.10
CA ILE A 193 -13.59 1.05 2.27
C ILE A 193 -13.05 2.38 1.74
N ARG A 194 -11.76 2.65 1.93
CA ARG A 194 -11.16 3.97 1.67
C ARG A 194 -10.40 4.04 0.36
N PHE A 195 -9.90 2.91 -0.13
CA PHE A 195 -9.07 2.84 -1.34
C PHE A 195 -9.63 1.90 -2.42
N ASN A 196 -10.85 1.38 -2.22
CA ASN A 196 -11.51 0.45 -3.15
C ASN A 196 -10.57 -0.71 -3.55
N ALA A 197 -9.84 -1.24 -2.57
CA ALA A 197 -8.92 -2.33 -2.81
C ALA A 197 -9.69 -3.63 -3.11
N LYS A 198 -9.27 -4.33 -4.16
CA LYS A 198 -9.89 -5.51 -4.73
C LYS A 198 -8.94 -6.69 -4.74
N THR A 199 -9.49 -7.88 -4.60
CA THR A 199 -8.86 -9.14 -5.03
C THR A 199 -8.84 -9.23 -6.56
N VAL A 200 -7.98 -10.07 -7.16
CA VAL A 200 -8.02 -10.29 -8.62
C VAL A 200 -9.41 -10.72 -9.09
N ALA A 201 -10.10 -11.57 -8.31
CA ALA A 201 -11.44 -12.07 -8.64
C ALA A 201 -12.53 -10.98 -8.67
N GLU A 202 -12.30 -9.85 -7.99
CA GLU A 202 -13.22 -8.70 -7.96
C GLU A 202 -12.88 -7.66 -9.06
N MET A 203 -11.76 -7.83 -9.76
CA MET A 203 -11.33 -6.93 -10.84
C MET A 203 -11.95 -7.33 -12.17
N THR A 204 -12.28 -6.33 -12.98
CA THR A 204 -12.72 -6.52 -14.36
C THR A 204 -11.52 -6.87 -15.26
N PRO A 205 -11.74 -7.52 -16.42
CA PRO A 205 -10.66 -7.80 -17.38
C PRO A 205 -9.86 -6.55 -17.78
N ASN A 206 -10.52 -5.41 -17.96
CA ASN A 206 -9.86 -4.15 -18.31
C ASN A 206 -9.00 -3.61 -17.16
N GLU A 207 -9.44 -3.74 -15.92
CA GLU A 207 -8.63 -3.35 -14.75
C GLU A 207 -7.37 -4.24 -14.64
N ILE A 208 -7.52 -5.54 -14.89
CA ILE A 208 -6.39 -6.48 -14.90
C ILE A 208 -5.42 -6.12 -16.02
N GLU A 209 -5.90 -5.97 -17.25
CA GLU A 209 -5.08 -5.59 -18.41
C GLU A 209 -4.35 -4.27 -18.17
N PHE A 210 -5.05 -3.27 -17.63
CA PHE A 210 -4.45 -2.00 -17.26
C PHE A 210 -3.29 -2.18 -16.27
N GLN A 211 -3.49 -2.92 -15.17
CA GLN A 211 -2.42 -3.14 -14.18
C GLN A 211 -1.25 -3.95 -14.76
N LEU A 212 -1.54 -4.96 -15.60
CA LEU A 212 -0.51 -5.76 -16.26
C LEU A 212 0.27 -4.95 -17.30
N SER A 213 -0.36 -4.00 -17.99
CA SER A 213 0.32 -3.13 -18.95
C SER A 213 1.42 -2.27 -18.30
N ARG A 214 1.26 -1.92 -17.02
CA ARG A 214 2.25 -1.16 -16.22
C ARG A 214 3.51 -1.95 -15.90
N HIS A 215 3.56 -3.26 -16.16
CA HIS A 215 4.80 -4.04 -16.05
C HIS A 215 5.71 -3.88 -17.27
N LYS A 216 5.17 -3.39 -18.40
CA LYS A 216 5.92 -3.25 -19.65
C LYS A 216 6.77 -1.98 -19.71
N TYR A 217 6.37 -0.94 -18.95
CA TYR A 217 7.05 0.35 -18.82
C TYR A 217 7.71 0.49 -17.47
#